data_AF-A0AA47N9B0-F1
#
_entry.id   AF-A0AA47N9B0-F1
#
_cell.length_a   1.000
_cell.length_b   1.000
_cell.length_c   1.000
_cell.angle_alpha   90.00
_cell.angle_beta   90.00
_cell.angle_gamma   90.00
#
_symmetry.space_group_name_H-M   'P 1'
#
loop_
_entity.id
_entity.type
_entity.pdbx_description
1 polymer ?
#
loop_
_entity_poly.entity_id
_entity_poly.type
_entity_poly.pdbx_seq_one_letter_code
_entity_poly.pdbx_strand_id
1 'polypeptide(L)'
;MAEETFRYDLVDITREALQVLTSAFYMDIAESFRNKALPELLTAGGVLVHDLLPELDRLLSSDGNFLLGTWLERARSSALGEKEAQLYDMNARNQITLWGPSGEIVDYASKEWGGLVEDYYAQRWGLFITTLVECLDSGRPFNQDAFKQEVFKIEQGFVYNGRKYPTKPSGDTYEIARRIFLKYYPQAMKRF
;
A
#
# COMPACT_ATOMS: atom_id res chain seq x y z
N MET A 1 -27.03 4.29 10.63
CA MET A 1 -26.81 5.48 9.76
C MET A 1 -25.79 6.44 10.38
N ALA A 2 -26.04 7.13 11.50
CA ALA A 2 -25.06 8.06 12.09
C ALA A 2 -23.73 7.40 12.53
N GLU A 3 -23.80 6.19 13.10
CA GLU A 3 -22.62 5.41 13.50
C GLU A 3 -21.80 4.91 12.29
N GLU A 4 -22.47 4.59 11.19
CA GLU A 4 -21.85 4.07 9.98
C GLU A 4 -21.11 5.17 9.21
N THR A 5 -21.71 6.35 9.06
CA THR A 5 -21.06 7.51 8.45
C THR A 5 -19.88 7.99 9.29
N PHE A 6 -20.02 8.01 10.63
CA PHE A 6 -18.90 8.32 11.51
C PHE A 6 -17.74 7.34 11.35
N ARG A 7 -18.03 6.03 11.26
CA ARG A 7 -17.01 4.99 11.06
C ARG A 7 -16.28 5.16 9.73
N TYR A 8 -17.00 5.50 8.67
CA TYR A 8 -16.41 5.83 7.36
C TYR A 8 -15.45 7.03 7.47
N ASP A 9 -15.91 8.14 8.05
CA ASP A 9 -15.10 9.35 8.22
C ASP A 9 -13.87 9.09 9.10
N LEU A 10 -14.00 8.24 10.12
CA LEU A 10 -12.89 7.84 10.98
C LEU A 10 -11.83 7.05 10.21
N VAL A 11 -12.21 6.13 9.31
CA VAL A 11 -11.25 5.45 8.42
C VAL A 11 -10.56 6.47 7.52
N ASP A 12 -11.33 7.36 6.87
CA ASP A 12 -10.81 8.28 5.86
C ASP A 12 -9.80 9.28 6.45
N ILE A 13 -10.13 9.87 7.61
CA ILE A 13 -9.22 10.81 8.31
C ILE A 13 -7.99 10.08 8.86
N THR A 14 -8.16 8.88 9.43
CA THR A 14 -7.02 8.12 9.97
C THR A 14 -6.08 7.67 8.86
N ARG A 15 -6.63 7.28 7.70
CA ARG A 15 -5.86 6.95 6.50
C ARG A 15 -5.04 8.15 6.00
N GLU A 16 -5.66 9.33 5.91
CA GLU A 16 -4.95 10.56 5.53
C GLU A 16 -3.79 10.87 6.48
N ALA A 17 -4.00 10.71 7.80
CA ALA A 17 -2.92 10.88 8.76
C ALA A 17 -1.76 9.89 8.54
N LEU A 18 -2.04 8.64 8.18
CA LEU A 18 -1.02 7.65 7.82
C LEU A 18 -0.33 7.98 6.48
N GLN A 19 -1.03 8.58 5.51
CA GLN A 19 -0.42 9.05 4.26
C GLN A 19 0.58 10.18 4.50
N VAL A 20 0.24 11.14 5.36
CA VAL A 20 1.15 12.20 5.79
C VAL A 20 2.39 11.62 6.48
N LEU A 21 2.20 10.63 7.36
CA LEU A 21 3.30 9.94 8.03
C LEU A 21 4.17 9.14 7.05
N THR A 22 3.58 8.49 6.04
CA THR A 22 4.31 7.80 4.98
C THR A 22 5.28 8.75 4.27
N SER A 23 4.81 9.96 3.94
CA SER A 23 5.63 11.00 3.31
C SER A 23 6.78 11.45 4.21
N ALA A 24 6.52 11.58 5.51
CA ALA A 24 7.54 11.87 6.51
C ALA A 24 8.61 10.77 6.58
N PHE A 25 8.23 9.49 6.72
CA PHE A 25 9.19 8.39 6.72
C PHE A 25 9.98 8.27 5.42
N TYR A 26 9.35 8.54 4.26
CA TYR A 26 10.06 8.60 2.99
C TYR A 26 11.18 9.66 3.00
N MET A 27 10.93 10.85 3.57
CA MET A 27 11.97 11.88 3.69
C MET A 27 13.14 11.41 4.56
N ASP A 28 12.88 10.74 5.68
CA ASP A 28 13.94 10.17 6.53
C ASP A 28 14.77 9.12 5.79
N ILE A 29 14.10 8.25 5.03
CA ILE A 29 14.76 7.19 4.25
C ILE A 29 15.66 7.82 3.19
N ALA A 30 15.15 8.82 2.45
CA ALA A 30 15.90 9.52 1.41
C ALA A 30 17.09 10.30 1.98
N GLU A 31 16.93 10.93 3.15
CA GLU A 31 18.01 11.61 3.85
C GLU A 31 19.06 10.61 4.37
N SER A 32 18.62 9.54 5.01
CA SER A 32 19.50 8.50 5.56
C SER A 32 20.33 7.84 4.45
N PHE A 33 19.71 7.52 3.31
CA PHE A 33 20.42 6.98 2.15
C PHE A 33 21.49 7.95 1.63
N ARG A 34 21.15 9.25 1.51
CA ARG A 34 22.07 10.29 1.05
C ARG A 34 23.26 10.47 1.99
N ASN A 35 23.02 10.36 3.29
CA ASN A 35 24.03 10.47 4.34
C ASN A 35 24.78 9.14 4.59
N LYS A 36 24.45 8.06 3.86
CA LYS A 36 24.98 6.70 4.05
C LYS A 36 24.78 6.19 5.48
N ALA A 37 23.70 6.62 6.12
CA ALA A 37 23.34 6.33 7.49
C ALA A 37 22.48 5.04 7.52
N LEU A 38 23.15 3.89 7.46
CA LEU A 38 22.49 2.58 7.34
C LEU A 38 21.56 2.26 8.55
N PRO A 39 21.95 2.48 9.82
CA PRO A 39 21.06 2.22 10.96
C PRO A 39 19.75 3.02 10.90
N GLU A 40 19.83 4.29 10.51
CA GLU A 40 18.70 5.20 10.37
C GLU A 40 17.80 4.79 9.19
N LEU A 41 18.41 4.40 8.07
CA LEU A 41 17.68 3.86 6.91
C LEU A 41 16.91 2.59 7.26
N LEU A 42 17.55 1.64 7.97
CA LEU A 42 16.91 0.42 8.43
C LEU A 42 15.77 0.70 9.40
N THR A 43 15.95 1.68 10.29
CA THR A 43 14.91 2.07 11.26
C THR A 43 13.69 2.67 10.55
N ALA A 44 13.90 3.70 9.71
CA ALA A 44 12.80 4.39 9.02
C ALA A 44 12.12 3.47 8.00
N GLY A 45 12.90 2.72 7.21
CA GLY A 45 12.38 1.76 6.25
C GLY A 45 11.65 0.59 6.91
N GLY A 46 12.17 0.09 8.03
CA GLY A 46 11.53 -0.96 8.82
C GLY A 46 10.19 -0.52 9.39
N VAL A 47 10.10 0.69 9.96
CA VAL A 47 8.82 1.25 10.43
C VAL A 47 7.84 1.42 9.28
N LEU A 48 8.28 1.94 8.13
CA LEU A 48 7.40 2.10 6.98
C LEU A 48 6.80 0.76 6.50
N VAL A 49 7.66 -0.23 6.25
CA VAL A 49 7.27 -1.50 5.58
C VAL A 49 6.62 -2.49 6.54
N HIS A 50 7.14 -2.62 7.77
CA HIS A 50 6.71 -3.68 8.69
C HIS A 50 5.73 -3.21 9.75
N ASP A 51 5.37 -1.93 9.74
CA ASP A 51 4.51 -1.37 10.77
C ASP A 51 3.45 -0.42 10.21
N LEU A 52 3.86 0.70 9.59
CA LEU A 52 2.93 1.73 9.13
C LEU A 52 2.02 1.24 7.99
N LEU A 53 2.58 0.63 6.94
CA LEU A 53 1.77 0.09 5.82
C LEU A 53 0.87 -1.09 6.24
N PRO A 54 1.32 -2.03 7.09
CA PRO A 54 0.43 -3.05 7.67
C PRO A 54 -0.71 -2.48 8.54
N GLU A 55 -0.45 -1.43 9.33
CA GLU A 55 -1.51 -0.76 10.11
C GLU A 55 -2.51 -0.03 9.20
N LEU A 56 -2.02 0.60 8.12
CA LEU A 56 -2.85 1.19 7.08
C LEU A 56 -3.76 0.14 6.43
N ASP A 57 -3.21 -0.98 5.97
CA ASP A 57 -4.00 -2.05 5.35
C ASP A 57 -5.07 -2.60 6.31
N ARG A 58 -4.71 -2.79 7.59
CA ARG A 58 -5.63 -3.26 8.60
C ARG A 58 -6.78 -2.27 8.86
N LEU A 59 -6.50 -0.97 8.89
CA LEU A 59 -7.52 0.07 9.02
C LEU A 59 -8.50 0.02 7.84
N LEU A 60 -7.98 -0.02 6.61
CA LEU A 60 -8.80 -0.08 5.39
C LEU A 60 -9.63 -1.38 5.34
N SER A 61 -9.06 -2.48 5.80
CA SER A 61 -9.72 -3.78 5.89
C SER A 61 -10.84 -3.84 6.94
N SER A 62 -11.01 -2.81 7.78
CA SER A 62 -12.07 -2.73 8.79
C SER A 62 -13.39 -2.14 8.31
N ASP A 63 -13.46 -1.65 7.05
CA ASP A 63 -14.67 -1.07 6.47
C ASP A 63 -14.91 -1.57 5.04
N GLY A 64 -16.14 -1.99 4.74
CA GLY A 64 -16.53 -2.55 3.44
C GLY A 64 -16.34 -1.62 2.24
N ASN A 65 -16.28 -0.30 2.46
CA ASN A 65 -16.10 0.72 1.42
C ASN A 65 -14.63 0.87 0.98
N PHE A 66 -13.68 0.28 1.71
CA PHE A 66 -12.25 0.40 1.45
C PHE A 66 -11.61 -0.95 1.10
N LEU A 67 -12.39 -1.94 0.67
CA LEU A 67 -11.89 -3.28 0.35
C LEU A 67 -11.62 -3.46 -1.14
N LEU A 68 -10.42 -3.93 -1.49
CA LEU A 68 -10.11 -4.37 -2.85
C LEU A 68 -11.04 -5.52 -3.29
N GLY A 69 -11.35 -6.44 -2.38
CA GLY A 69 -12.21 -7.59 -2.68
C GLY A 69 -13.59 -7.18 -3.18
N THR A 70 -14.18 -6.09 -2.65
CA THR A 70 -15.48 -5.58 -3.11
C THR A 70 -15.42 -5.12 -4.56
N TRP A 71 -14.33 -4.47 -4.97
CA TRP A 71 -14.12 -4.03 -6.35
C TRP A 71 -13.96 -5.22 -7.31
N LEU A 72 -13.10 -6.17 -6.95
CA LEU A 72 -12.82 -7.35 -7.78
C LEU A 72 -14.03 -8.28 -7.89
N GLU A 73 -14.77 -8.49 -6.80
CA GLU A 73 -15.97 -9.32 -6.82
C GLU A 73 -17.07 -8.70 -7.69
N ARG A 74 -17.23 -7.37 -7.67
CA ARG A 74 -18.16 -6.67 -8.58
C ARG A 74 -17.78 -6.90 -10.04
N ALA A 75 -16.49 -6.77 -10.39
CA ALA A 75 -16.01 -7.03 -11.74
C ALA A 75 -16.30 -8.49 -12.16
N ARG A 76 -15.95 -9.47 -11.31
CA ARG A 76 -16.19 -10.89 -11.57
C ARG A 76 -17.68 -11.23 -11.71
N SER A 77 -18.53 -10.70 -10.84
CA SER A 77 -19.99 -10.96 -10.83
C SER A 77 -20.72 -10.40 -12.06
N SER A 78 -20.08 -9.50 -12.81
CA SER A 78 -20.62 -8.95 -14.07
C SER A 78 -20.39 -9.88 -15.27
N ALA A 79 -19.64 -10.97 -15.10
CA ALA A 79 -19.32 -11.91 -16.17
C ALA A 79 -20.40 -13.00 -16.36
N LEU A 80 -20.49 -13.51 -17.58
CA LEU A 80 -21.39 -14.61 -17.98
C LEU A 80 -20.78 -16.01 -17.72
N GLY A 81 -19.49 -16.09 -17.38
CA GLY A 81 -18.81 -17.34 -17.08
C GLY A 81 -17.40 -17.14 -16.56
N GLU A 82 -16.77 -18.21 -16.08
CA GLU A 82 -15.50 -18.13 -15.33
C GLU A 82 -14.34 -17.53 -16.14
N LYS A 83 -14.25 -17.84 -17.44
CA LYS A 83 -13.21 -17.28 -18.32
C LYS A 83 -13.33 -15.75 -18.43
N GLU A 84 -14.56 -15.26 -18.53
CA GLU A 84 -14.82 -13.82 -18.59
C GLU A 84 -14.63 -13.17 -17.20
N ALA A 85 -14.99 -13.86 -16.11
CA ALA A 85 -14.73 -13.39 -14.75
C ALA A 85 -13.23 -13.20 -14.47
N GLN A 86 -12.38 -14.10 -14.97
CA GLN A 86 -10.92 -13.95 -14.88
C GLN A 86 -10.40 -12.75 -15.69
N LEU A 87 -10.96 -12.51 -16.88
CA LEU A 87 -10.62 -11.33 -17.69
C LEU A 87 -11.04 -10.03 -16.99
N TYR A 88 -12.22 -9.99 -16.38
CA TYR A 88 -12.71 -8.82 -15.66
C TYR A 88 -11.94 -8.57 -14.37
N ASP A 89 -11.53 -9.62 -13.64
CA ASP A 89 -10.61 -9.49 -12.49
C ASP A 89 -9.26 -8.87 -12.91
N MET A 90 -8.64 -9.38 -13.99
CA MET A 90 -7.40 -8.83 -14.53
C MET A 90 -7.58 -7.35 -14.97
N ASN A 91 -8.66 -7.03 -15.68
CA ASN A 91 -8.96 -5.66 -16.10
C ASN A 91 -9.12 -4.72 -14.89
N ALA A 92 -9.84 -5.18 -13.85
CA ALA A 92 -10.11 -4.41 -12.65
C ALA A 92 -8.83 -4.10 -11.85
N ARG A 93 -7.87 -5.03 -11.80
CA ARG A 93 -6.54 -4.80 -11.21
C ARG A 93 -5.69 -3.87 -12.05
N ASN A 94 -5.62 -4.12 -13.35
CA ASN A 94 -4.83 -3.32 -14.27
C ASN A 94 -5.28 -1.86 -14.24
N GLN A 95 -6.58 -1.59 -14.24
CA GLN A 95 -7.13 -0.23 -14.22
C GLN A 95 -6.63 0.59 -13.01
N ILE A 96 -6.53 0.00 -11.82
CA ILE A 96 -6.13 0.72 -10.60
C ILE A 96 -4.62 0.69 -10.33
N THR A 97 -3.84 0.07 -11.21
CA THR A 97 -2.38 -0.08 -11.08
C THR A 97 -1.65 0.34 -12.36
N LEU A 98 -1.31 -0.59 -13.25
CA LEU A 98 -0.49 -0.35 -14.45
C LEU A 98 -1.20 0.48 -15.53
N TRP A 99 -2.53 0.46 -15.55
CA TRP A 99 -3.44 1.10 -16.51
C TRP A 99 -3.32 0.59 -17.97
N GLY A 100 -2.19 0.00 -18.34
CA GLY A 100 -1.98 -0.72 -19.59
C GLY A 100 -0.97 -1.87 -19.42
N PRO A 101 -0.75 -2.67 -20.48
CA PRO A 101 0.00 -3.92 -20.40
C PRO A 101 1.47 -3.75 -19.97
N SER A 102 2.05 -2.57 -20.20
CA SER A 102 3.46 -2.28 -19.91
C SER A 102 3.64 -1.16 -18.88
N GLY A 103 2.57 -0.77 -18.17
CA GLY A 103 2.63 0.34 -17.23
C GLY A 103 2.63 1.71 -17.93
N GLU A 104 1.77 1.93 -18.92
CA GLU A 104 1.73 3.15 -19.71
C GLU A 104 1.34 4.38 -18.88
N ILE A 105 0.48 4.20 -17.85
CA ILE A 105 0.05 5.28 -16.95
C ILE A 105 -0.02 4.77 -15.50
N VAL A 106 1.10 4.22 -15.02
CA VAL A 106 1.24 3.61 -13.69
C VAL A 106 0.65 4.50 -12.59
N ASP A 107 -0.17 3.89 -11.74
CA ASP A 107 -0.81 4.45 -10.54
C ASP A 107 -1.79 5.62 -10.77
N TYR A 108 -2.16 5.93 -12.02
CA TYR A 108 -3.08 7.04 -12.33
C TYR A 108 -4.44 6.92 -11.61
N ALA A 109 -5.01 5.72 -11.60
CA ALA A 109 -6.26 5.45 -10.91
C ALA A 109 -6.03 4.68 -9.59
N SER A 110 -4.92 4.96 -8.91
CA SER A 110 -4.59 4.41 -7.60
C SER A 110 -5.74 4.57 -6.59
N LYS A 111 -5.74 3.67 -5.60
CA LYS A 111 -6.72 3.59 -4.52
C LYS A 111 -6.01 3.20 -3.25
N GLU A 112 -6.47 3.68 -2.12
CA GLU A 112 -6.02 3.17 -0.83
C GLU A 112 -7.07 2.21 -0.31
N TRP A 113 -6.90 0.92 -0.66
CA TRP A 113 -7.80 -0.16 -0.29
C TRP A 113 -7.06 -1.28 0.44
N GLY A 114 -7.73 -1.90 1.41
CA GLY A 114 -7.26 -3.10 2.09
C GLY A 114 -7.09 -4.25 1.10
N GLY A 115 -5.97 -4.97 1.21
CA GLY A 115 -5.47 -5.93 0.25
C GLY A 115 -4.62 -5.31 -0.87
N LEU A 116 -4.99 -4.13 -1.39
CA LEU A 116 -4.16 -3.43 -2.39
C LEU A 116 -2.91 -2.82 -1.74
N VAL A 117 -3.05 -2.25 -0.54
CA VAL A 117 -1.91 -1.75 0.24
C VAL A 117 -0.92 -2.86 0.57
N GLU A 118 -1.40 -4.00 1.10
CA GLU A 118 -0.55 -5.15 1.42
C GLU A 118 0.17 -5.76 0.19
N ASP A 119 -0.58 -6.07 -0.86
CA ASP A 119 -0.07 -6.91 -1.95
C ASP A 119 0.54 -6.15 -3.13
N TYR A 120 0.29 -4.84 -3.23
CA TYR A 120 0.86 -4.01 -4.30
C TYR A 120 1.79 -2.93 -3.73
N TYR A 121 1.28 -2.01 -2.90
CA TYR A 121 2.10 -0.88 -2.45
C TYR A 121 3.20 -1.29 -1.47
N ALA A 122 2.90 -2.12 -0.48
CA ALA A 122 3.89 -2.55 0.53
C ALA A 122 4.98 -3.43 -0.08
N GLN A 123 4.65 -4.26 -1.09
CA GLN A 123 5.66 -5.05 -1.82
C GLN A 123 6.65 -4.15 -2.56
N ARG A 124 6.17 -3.08 -3.20
CA ARG A 124 7.01 -2.09 -3.91
C ARG A 124 7.92 -1.33 -2.93
N TRP A 125 7.38 -0.91 -1.79
CA TRP A 125 8.16 -0.28 -0.72
C TRP A 125 9.21 -1.25 -0.15
N GLY A 126 8.85 -2.51 0.12
CA GLY A 126 9.78 -3.52 0.60
C GLY A 126 10.97 -3.73 -0.35
N LEU A 127 10.70 -3.82 -1.66
CA LEU A 127 11.74 -3.88 -2.68
C LEU A 127 12.63 -2.63 -2.68
N PHE A 128 12.02 -1.45 -2.59
CA PHE A 128 12.76 -0.18 -2.57
C PHE A 128 13.72 -0.10 -1.39
N ILE A 129 13.24 -0.35 -0.16
CA ILE A 129 14.06 -0.31 1.04
C ILE A 129 15.19 -1.33 0.98
N THR A 130 14.90 -2.56 0.56
CA THR A 130 15.92 -3.62 0.39
C THR A 130 16.99 -3.19 -0.61
N THR A 131 16.59 -2.62 -1.75
CA THR A 131 17.54 -2.14 -2.77
C THR A 131 18.43 -1.02 -2.23
N LEU A 132 17.88 -0.09 -1.44
CA LEU A 132 18.68 0.98 -0.83
C LEU A 132 19.69 0.44 0.18
N VAL A 133 19.29 -0.52 1.03
CA VAL A 133 20.21 -1.21 1.96
C VAL A 133 21.35 -1.86 1.21
N GLU A 134 21.04 -2.65 0.17
CA GLU A 134 22.05 -3.33 -0.66
C GLU A 134 23.02 -2.35 -1.35
N CYS A 135 22.52 -1.20 -1.78
CA CYS A 135 23.36 -0.14 -2.36
C CYS A 135 24.38 0.40 -1.34
N LEU A 136 23.95 0.63 -0.09
CA LEU A 136 24.85 1.08 0.98
C LEU A 136 25.86 -0.01 1.36
N ASP A 137 25.41 -1.25 1.55
CA ASP A 137 26.27 -2.38 1.92
C ASP A 137 27.32 -2.71 0.86
N SER A 138 26.94 -2.63 -0.42
CA SER A 138 27.85 -2.91 -1.55
C SER A 138 28.65 -1.69 -2.02
N GLY A 139 28.36 -0.50 -1.48
CA GLY A 139 28.97 0.77 -1.91
C GLY A 139 28.61 1.18 -3.35
N ARG A 140 27.52 0.65 -3.91
CA ARG A 140 27.08 0.94 -5.28
C ARG A 140 25.99 2.01 -5.31
N PRO A 141 25.94 2.85 -6.34
CA PRO A 141 24.86 3.82 -6.49
C PRO A 141 23.53 3.12 -6.81
N PHE A 142 22.42 3.73 -6.39
CA PHE A 142 21.08 3.28 -6.77
C PHE A 142 20.89 3.37 -8.28
N ASN A 143 20.53 2.25 -8.90
CA ASN A 143 20.25 2.18 -10.33
C ASN A 143 18.72 2.20 -10.56
N GLN A 144 18.22 3.36 -10.99
CA GLN A 144 16.79 3.58 -11.20
C GLN A 144 16.18 2.66 -12.27
N ASP A 145 16.91 2.37 -13.36
CA ASP A 145 16.38 1.56 -14.46
C ASP A 145 16.32 0.08 -14.08
N ALA A 146 17.34 -0.43 -13.37
CA ALA A 146 17.31 -1.78 -12.82
C ALA A 146 16.17 -1.92 -11.80
N PHE A 147 16.00 -0.94 -10.91
CA PHE A 147 14.88 -0.94 -9.96
C PHE A 147 13.52 -0.94 -10.67
N LYS A 148 13.36 -0.12 -11.72
CA LYS A 148 12.11 -0.10 -12.53
C LYS A 148 11.79 -1.47 -13.13
N GLN A 149 12.80 -2.22 -13.59
CA GLN A 149 12.59 -3.57 -14.12
C GLN A 149 12.15 -4.55 -13.03
N GLU A 150 12.72 -4.47 -11.83
CA GLU A 150 12.36 -5.37 -10.73
C GLU A 150 10.99 -5.03 -10.14
N VAL A 151 10.70 -3.75 -9.91
CA VAL A 151 9.40 -3.33 -9.36
C VAL A 151 8.26 -3.64 -10.34
N PHE A 152 8.51 -3.54 -11.65
CA PHE A 152 7.51 -3.91 -12.66
C PHE A 152 7.10 -5.38 -12.58
N LYS A 153 7.99 -6.30 -12.15
CA LYS A 153 7.62 -7.70 -11.93
C LYS A 153 6.64 -7.86 -10.78
N ILE A 154 6.79 -7.07 -9.71
CA ILE A 154 5.83 -7.02 -8.60
C ILE A 154 4.49 -6.49 -9.11
N GLU A 155 4.52 -5.38 -9.86
CA GLU A 155 3.32 -4.72 -10.37
C GLU A 155 2.53 -5.62 -11.33
N GLN A 156 3.21 -6.27 -12.29
CA GLN A 156 2.60 -7.28 -13.16
C GLN A 156 2.14 -8.51 -12.37
N GLY A 157 2.94 -8.99 -11.42
CA GLY A 157 2.60 -10.10 -10.56
C GLY A 157 1.26 -9.89 -9.87
N PHE A 158 1.02 -8.68 -9.34
CA PHE A 158 -0.27 -8.32 -8.74
C PHE A 158 -1.45 -8.41 -9.73
N VAL A 159 -1.27 -7.91 -10.95
CA VAL A 159 -2.32 -7.92 -12.00
C VAL A 159 -2.72 -9.34 -12.39
N TYR A 160 -1.78 -10.28 -12.41
CA TYR A 160 -2.01 -11.64 -12.91
C TYR A 160 -2.09 -12.73 -11.82
N ASN A 161 -1.99 -12.40 -10.53
CA ASN A 161 -1.94 -13.42 -9.47
C ASN A 161 -3.25 -14.19 -9.24
N GLY A 162 -4.40 -13.68 -9.70
CA GLY A 162 -5.72 -14.30 -9.48
C GLY A 162 -6.12 -14.48 -8.02
N ARG A 163 -5.44 -13.81 -7.07
CA ARG A 163 -5.68 -13.92 -5.63
C ARG A 163 -7.06 -13.39 -5.27
N LYS A 164 -7.83 -14.14 -4.48
CA LYS A 164 -9.11 -13.66 -3.94
C LYS A 164 -8.88 -12.81 -2.69
N TYR A 165 -9.60 -11.71 -2.56
CA TYR A 165 -9.55 -10.82 -1.41
C TYR A 165 -10.89 -10.82 -0.66
N PRO A 166 -10.89 -10.56 0.66
CA PRO A 166 -12.12 -10.48 1.45
C PRO A 166 -13.08 -9.39 0.93
N THR A 167 -14.37 -9.71 0.89
CA THR A 167 -15.47 -8.78 0.57
C THR A 167 -16.23 -8.32 1.80
N LYS A 168 -15.81 -8.77 2.99
CA LYS A 168 -16.37 -8.41 4.28
C LYS A 168 -15.29 -7.77 5.15
N PRO A 169 -15.63 -6.71 5.89
CA PRO A 169 -14.67 -6.07 6.78
C PRO A 169 -14.25 -7.01 7.91
N SER A 170 -13.06 -6.75 8.46
CA SER A 170 -12.51 -7.48 9.60
C SER A 170 -11.86 -6.55 10.61
N GLY A 171 -12.05 -6.84 11.90
CA GLY A 171 -11.57 -5.99 12.98
C GLY A 171 -12.53 -4.87 13.36
N ASP A 172 -12.21 -4.18 14.46
CA ASP A 172 -12.98 -3.04 14.96
C ASP A 172 -12.28 -1.74 14.56
N THR A 173 -12.97 -0.92 13.76
CA THR A 173 -12.41 0.34 13.23
C THR A 173 -11.98 1.30 14.33
N TYR A 174 -12.75 1.42 15.43
CA TYR A 174 -12.44 2.36 16.50
C TYR A 174 -11.17 1.94 17.25
N GLU A 175 -11.06 0.68 17.62
CA GLU A 175 -9.87 0.15 18.31
C GLU A 175 -8.63 0.21 17.43
N ILE A 176 -8.77 -0.05 16.12
CA ILE A 176 -7.65 0.09 15.16
C ILE A 176 -7.21 1.55 15.05
N ALA A 177 -8.14 2.48 14.80
CA ALA A 177 -7.84 3.91 14.69
C ALA A 177 -7.25 4.47 15.99
N ARG A 178 -7.79 4.07 17.14
CA ARG A 178 -7.26 4.45 18.46
C ARG A 178 -5.84 3.93 18.68
N ARG A 179 -5.56 2.68 18.30
CA ARG A 179 -4.20 2.12 18.38
C ARG A 179 -3.23 2.90 17.50
N ILE A 180 -3.61 3.18 16.26
CA ILE A 180 -2.81 3.98 15.31
C ILE A 180 -2.50 5.36 15.90
N PHE A 181 -3.54 6.05 16.41
CA PHE A 181 -3.38 7.36 17.02
C PHE A 181 -2.41 7.33 18.20
N LEU A 182 -2.63 6.45 19.18
CA LEU A 182 -1.77 6.36 20.36
C LEU A 182 -0.32 6.02 20.02
N LYS A 183 -0.09 5.29 18.93
CA LYS A 183 1.24 4.88 18.49
C LYS A 183 1.99 6.00 17.78
N TYR A 184 1.35 6.65 16.79
CA TYR A 184 2.06 7.56 15.89
C TYR A 184 1.86 9.04 16.22
N TYR A 185 0.77 9.43 16.87
CA TYR A 185 0.50 10.83 17.19
C TYR A 185 1.60 11.50 18.05
N PRO A 186 2.14 10.87 19.11
CA PRO A 186 3.21 11.49 19.91
C PRO A 186 4.50 11.74 19.12
N GLN A 187 4.76 10.93 18.08
CA GLN A 187 5.91 11.09 17.20
C GLN A 187 5.62 12.19 16.16
N ALA A 188 4.42 12.20 15.59
CA ALA A 188 3.97 13.23 14.66
C ALA A 188 4.06 14.64 15.27
N MET A 189 3.60 14.81 16.50
CA MET A 189 3.61 16.10 17.22
C MET A 189 5.01 16.63 17.58
N LYS A 190 6.06 15.81 17.47
CA LYS A 190 7.45 16.26 17.63
C LYS A 190 8.08 16.69 16.31
N ARG A 191 7.45 16.30 15.20
CA ARG A 191 7.97 16.41 13.84
C ARG A 191 7.37 17.59 13.09
N PHE A 192 6.11 17.89 13.38
CA PHE A 192 5.35 19.04 12.89
C PHE A 192 5.14 20.05 14.02
#